data_AF-A0A7R6ZYM2-F1
#
_entry.id   AF-A0A7R6ZYM2-F1
#
_cell.length_a   1.000
_cell.length_b   1.000
_cell.length_c   1.000
_cell.angle_alpha   90.00
_cell.angle_beta   90.00
_cell.angle_gamma   90.00
#
_symmetry.space_group_name_H-M   'P 1'
#
loop_
_entity.id
_entity.type
_entity.pdbx_description
1 polymer ?
#
loop_
_entity_poly.entity_id
_entity_poly.type
_entity_poly.pdbx_seq_one_letter_code
_entity_poly.pdbx_strand_id
1 'polypeptide(L)'
;MIKKEMSSLNAKFIEDENASRLRIAGLFPDEWILKFFIDGVKIEFFQASTPLMKKIIKSSRIEYIGNIKILDIKTISKLKTIAFFQRGKSRDIFDVNEILKNSILTINETVDIAQNIHFAIIDKENLLNFIRNMSEPIEDETVYLKENSNEYLLFEDLKEMLIKTIKGLYKGK
;
A
#
# COMPACT_ATOMS: atom_id res chain seq x y z
N MET A 1 5.22 -15.26 -21.28
CA MET A 1 6.23 -15.99 -20.48
C MET A 1 5.69 -16.31 -19.08
N ILE A 2 5.43 -15.32 -18.21
CA ILE A 2 4.97 -15.54 -16.82
C ILE A 2 3.74 -16.45 -16.71
N LYS A 3 2.65 -16.21 -17.48
CA LYS A 3 1.45 -17.07 -17.47
C LYS A 3 1.77 -18.55 -17.72
N LYS A 4 2.68 -18.84 -18.65
CA LYS A 4 3.08 -20.21 -19.00
C LYS A 4 3.83 -20.90 -17.85
N GLU A 5 4.79 -20.19 -17.24
CA GLU A 5 5.55 -20.69 -16.08
C GLU A 5 4.66 -20.89 -14.86
N MET A 6 3.71 -19.99 -14.61
CA MET A 6 2.77 -20.15 -13.50
C MET A 6 1.84 -21.35 -13.72
N SER A 7 1.39 -21.59 -14.96
CA SER A 7 0.58 -22.76 -15.28
C SER A 7 1.35 -24.08 -15.13
N SER A 8 2.66 -24.13 -15.41
CA SER A 8 3.47 -25.35 -15.18
C SER A 8 3.65 -25.68 -13.69
N LEU A 9 3.45 -24.68 -12.82
CA LEU A 9 3.40 -24.83 -11.37
C LEU A 9 1.98 -25.09 -10.83
N ASN A 10 1.02 -25.45 -11.69
CA ASN A 10 -0.40 -25.64 -11.34
C ASN A 10 -1.09 -24.39 -10.76
N ALA A 11 -0.54 -23.20 -10.97
CA ALA A 11 -1.16 -21.97 -10.50
C ALA A 11 -2.39 -21.61 -11.36
N LYS A 12 -3.48 -21.23 -10.69
CA LYS A 12 -4.72 -20.77 -11.34
C LYS A 12 -4.65 -19.27 -11.55
N PHE A 13 -4.78 -18.82 -12.81
CA PHE A 13 -4.89 -17.40 -13.12
C PHE A 13 -6.19 -16.83 -12.55
N ILE A 14 -6.11 -15.64 -11.96
CA ILE A 14 -7.26 -14.90 -11.43
C ILE A 14 -7.48 -13.71 -12.37
N GLU A 15 -8.61 -13.70 -13.08
CA GLU A 15 -8.98 -12.59 -13.94
C GLU A 15 -9.47 -11.40 -13.10
N ASP A 16 -9.22 -10.18 -13.58
CA ASP A 16 -9.75 -8.99 -12.94
C ASP A 16 -11.27 -8.93 -13.17
N GLU A 17 -12.04 -8.74 -12.11
CA GLU A 17 -13.52 -8.71 -12.17
C GLU A 17 -14.04 -7.61 -13.11
N ASN A 18 -13.24 -6.55 -13.32
CA ASN A 18 -13.57 -5.45 -14.22
C ASN A 18 -12.84 -5.54 -15.57
N ALA A 19 -12.15 -6.64 -15.88
CA ALA A 19 -11.32 -6.77 -17.08
C ALA A 19 -12.04 -6.37 -18.36
N SER A 20 -13.27 -6.84 -18.57
CA SER A 20 -14.06 -6.50 -19.76
C SER A 20 -14.38 -5.00 -19.85
N ARG A 21 -14.77 -4.37 -18.73
CA ARG A 21 -15.09 -2.93 -18.68
C ARG A 21 -13.85 -2.08 -18.92
N LEU A 22 -12.71 -2.49 -18.36
CA LEU A 22 -11.43 -1.82 -18.52
C LEU A 22 -10.95 -1.90 -19.98
N ARG A 23 -11.07 -3.07 -20.63
CA ARG A 23 -10.71 -3.23 -22.05
C ARG A 23 -11.54 -2.34 -22.97
N ILE A 24 -12.84 -2.20 -22.70
CA ILE A 24 -13.70 -1.28 -23.45
C ILE A 24 -13.24 0.18 -23.29
N ALA A 25 -12.74 0.56 -22.11
CA ALA A 25 -12.14 1.87 -21.86
C ALA A 25 -10.70 2.02 -22.41
N GLY A 26 -10.20 1.04 -23.17
CA GLY A 26 -8.83 1.04 -23.70
C GLY A 26 -7.75 0.75 -22.65
N LEU A 27 -8.14 0.23 -21.48
CA LEU A 27 -7.24 -0.18 -20.41
C LEU A 27 -7.08 -1.70 -20.42
N PHE A 28 -5.84 -2.18 -20.29
CA PHE A 28 -5.50 -3.59 -20.38
C PHE A 28 -4.87 -4.04 -19.06
N PRO A 29 -5.66 -4.42 -18.04
CA PRO A 29 -5.15 -4.65 -16.68
C PRO A 29 -4.10 -5.76 -16.63
N ASP A 30 -4.22 -6.76 -17.51
CA ASP A 30 -3.31 -7.89 -17.64
C ASP A 30 -1.95 -7.53 -18.26
N GLU A 31 -1.78 -6.31 -18.75
CA GLU A 31 -0.46 -5.76 -19.10
C GLU A 31 0.29 -5.24 -17.88
N TRP A 32 -0.43 -4.86 -16.82
CA TRP A 32 0.17 -4.17 -15.65
C TRP A 32 0.16 -5.02 -14.39
N ILE A 33 -0.83 -5.92 -14.24
CA ILE A 33 -0.98 -6.78 -13.06
C ILE A 33 -1.44 -8.18 -13.51
N LEU A 34 -0.73 -9.21 -13.04
CA LEU A 34 -1.13 -10.62 -13.20
C LEU A 34 -1.31 -11.24 -11.83
N LYS A 35 -2.45 -11.88 -11.59
CA LYS A 35 -2.79 -12.53 -10.32
C LYS A 35 -2.95 -14.03 -10.50
N PHE A 36 -2.42 -14.80 -9.57
CA PHE A 36 -2.50 -16.26 -9.57
C PHE A 36 -2.77 -16.79 -8.16
N PHE A 37 -3.36 -17.98 -8.08
CA PHE A 37 -3.48 -18.75 -6.85
C PHE A 37 -2.74 -20.08 -6.99
N ILE A 38 -1.81 -20.37 -6.09
CA ILE A 38 -1.06 -21.62 -6.04
C ILE A 38 -1.04 -22.13 -4.60
N ASP A 39 -1.51 -23.35 -4.37
CA ASP A 39 -1.44 -24.04 -3.06
C ASP A 39 -1.86 -23.19 -1.85
N GLY A 40 -2.95 -22.41 -1.97
CA GLY A 40 -3.44 -21.56 -0.88
C GLY A 40 -2.85 -20.14 -0.86
N VAL A 41 -1.87 -19.83 -1.70
CA VAL A 41 -1.14 -18.57 -1.74
C VAL A 41 -1.53 -17.76 -2.98
N LYS A 42 -1.92 -16.51 -2.76
CA LYS A 42 -2.11 -15.53 -3.85
C LYS A 42 -0.78 -14.90 -4.24
N ILE A 43 -0.42 -15.00 -5.51
CA ILE A 43 0.79 -14.39 -6.09
C ILE A 43 0.37 -13.32 -7.09
N GLU A 44 0.95 -12.12 -6.95
CA GLU A 44 0.70 -11.01 -7.85
C GLU A 44 2.01 -10.51 -8.46
N PHE A 45 2.04 -10.40 -9.78
CA PHE A 45 3.09 -9.71 -10.51
C PHE A 45 2.56 -8.36 -10.93
N PHE A 46 3.30 -7.29 -10.65
CA PHE A 46 2.91 -5.95 -11.06
C PHE A 46 4.05 -5.24 -11.79
N GLN A 47 3.67 -4.33 -12.68
CA GLN A 47 4.56 -3.36 -13.28
C GLN A 47 4.15 -1.96 -12.84
N ALA A 48 5.11 -1.15 -12.40
CA ALA A 48 4.85 0.24 -12.05
C ALA A 48 4.25 1.00 -13.24
N SER A 49 3.01 1.47 -13.08
CA SER A 49 2.23 2.09 -14.16
C SER A 49 2.31 3.62 -14.14
N THR A 50 2.30 4.24 -12.95
CA THR A 50 2.30 5.71 -12.81
C THR A 50 3.71 6.31 -12.87
N PRO A 51 3.86 7.60 -13.30
CA PRO A 51 5.15 8.28 -13.29
C PRO A 51 5.84 8.29 -11.91
N LEU A 52 5.06 8.50 -10.84
CA LEU A 52 5.56 8.49 -9.47
C LEU A 52 6.11 7.11 -9.07
N MET A 53 5.35 6.03 -9.32
CA MET A 53 5.81 4.67 -9.01
C MET A 53 7.05 4.31 -9.82
N LYS A 54 7.08 4.65 -11.12
CA LYS A 54 8.24 4.44 -11.98
C LYS A 54 9.47 5.16 -11.44
N LYS A 55 9.33 6.41 -10.98
CA LYS A 55 10.42 7.19 -10.36
C LYS A 55 10.93 6.52 -9.10
N ILE A 56 10.03 6.08 -8.21
CA ILE A 56 10.38 5.37 -6.96
C ILE A 56 11.15 4.08 -7.25
N ILE A 57 10.62 3.23 -8.13
CA ILE A 57 11.24 1.94 -8.49
C ILE A 57 12.59 2.16 -9.17
N LYS A 58 12.72 3.16 -10.04
CA LYS A 58 14.00 3.48 -10.70
C LYS A 58 15.10 3.89 -9.71
N SER A 59 14.73 4.53 -8.60
CA SER A 59 15.66 4.92 -7.52
C SER A 59 15.87 3.84 -6.45
N SER A 60 15.19 2.69 -6.57
CA SER A 60 15.18 1.67 -5.53
C SER A 60 16.49 0.91 -5.44
N ARG A 61 16.75 0.34 -4.27
CA ARG A 61 17.84 -0.62 -4.03
C ARG A 61 17.23 -1.99 -3.82
N ILE A 62 17.99 -3.01 -4.21
CA ILE A 62 17.64 -4.41 -3.99
C ILE A 62 18.45 -4.91 -2.81
N GLU A 63 17.75 -5.42 -1.82
CA GLU A 63 18.28 -6.15 -0.68
C GLU A 63 18.06 -7.66 -0.88
N TYR A 64 18.83 -8.46 -0.16
CA TYR A 64 18.73 -9.92 -0.21
C TYR A 64 18.42 -10.46 1.19
N ILE A 65 17.35 -11.25 1.30
CA ILE A 65 17.08 -12.07 2.48
C ILE A 65 17.25 -13.53 2.03
N GLY A 66 18.41 -14.10 2.33
CA GLY A 66 18.84 -15.36 1.73
C GLY A 66 18.91 -15.24 0.21
N ASN A 67 18.13 -16.08 -0.49
CA ASN A 67 18.06 -16.08 -1.96
C ASN A 67 16.92 -15.21 -2.51
N ILE A 68 16.21 -14.48 -1.66
CA ILE A 68 15.05 -13.67 -2.06
C ILE A 68 15.52 -12.23 -2.28
N LYS A 69 15.29 -11.72 -3.50
CA LYS A 69 15.49 -10.31 -3.84
C LYS A 69 14.28 -9.52 -3.36
N ILE A 70 14.53 -8.51 -2.53
CA ILE A 70 13.51 -7.66 -1.92
C ILE A 70 13.88 -6.21 -2.16
N LEU A 71 12.87 -5.34 -2.31
CA LEU A 71 13.11 -3.89 -2.38
C LEU A 71 13.55 -3.37 -1.00
N ASP A 72 14.42 -2.36 -0.97
CA ASP A 72 14.78 -1.72 0.29
C ASP A 72 13.53 -1.20 1.03
N ILE A 73 13.59 -1.23 2.36
CA ILE A 73 12.44 -0.91 3.22
C ILE A 73 11.88 0.48 2.92
N LYS A 74 12.74 1.46 2.58
CA LYS A 74 12.30 2.82 2.28
C LYS A 74 11.50 2.87 0.97
N THR A 75 11.91 2.13 -0.06
CA THR A 75 11.13 1.97 -1.30
C THR A 75 9.79 1.29 -1.03
N ILE A 76 9.76 0.21 -0.24
CA ILE A 76 8.51 -0.46 0.16
C ILE A 76 7.58 0.52 0.87
N SER A 77 8.10 1.30 1.82
CA SER A 77 7.33 2.31 2.54
C SER A 77 6.73 3.36 1.61
N LYS A 78 7.47 3.86 0.61
CA LYS A 78 6.92 4.83 -0.35
C LYS A 78 5.76 4.23 -1.16
N LEU A 79 5.88 2.98 -1.60
CA LEU A 79 4.81 2.29 -2.33
C LEU A 79 3.59 2.05 -1.43
N LYS A 80 3.80 1.72 -0.16
CA LYS A 80 2.73 1.60 0.84
C LYS A 80 2.02 2.92 1.10
N THR A 81 2.75 4.03 1.19
CA THR A 81 2.17 5.38 1.29
C THR A 81 1.32 5.73 0.07
N ILE A 82 1.71 5.33 -1.14
CA ILE A 82 0.86 5.50 -2.33
C ILE A 82 -0.45 4.71 -2.18
N ALA A 83 -0.35 3.44 -1.78
CA ALA A 83 -1.53 2.58 -1.59
C ALA A 83 -2.51 3.13 -0.54
N PHE A 84 -1.97 3.70 0.54
CA PHE A 84 -2.74 4.40 1.57
C PHE A 84 -3.60 5.53 0.98
N PHE A 85 -3.01 6.43 0.19
CA PHE A 85 -3.74 7.55 -0.43
C PHE A 85 -4.74 7.13 -1.51
N GLN A 86 -4.58 5.94 -2.10
CA GLN A 86 -5.46 5.46 -3.16
C GLN A 86 -6.64 4.63 -2.66
N ARG A 87 -6.45 3.84 -1.59
CA ARG A 87 -7.42 2.83 -1.16
C ARG A 87 -8.00 3.09 0.22
N GLY A 88 -7.19 3.65 1.13
CA GLY A 88 -7.60 3.94 2.50
C GLY A 88 -8.03 2.75 3.35
N LYS A 89 -7.50 1.54 3.12
CA LYS A 89 -7.80 0.37 3.97
C LYS A 89 -7.15 0.51 5.34
N SER A 90 -7.77 -0.04 6.38
CA SER A 90 -7.24 -0.15 7.76
C SER A 90 -5.76 -0.54 7.79
N ARG A 91 -5.39 -1.50 6.93
CA ARG A 91 -4.02 -2.01 6.80
C ARG A 91 -3.00 -0.98 6.42
N ASP A 92 -3.37 -0.15 5.45
CA ASP A 92 -2.50 0.87 4.92
C ASP A 92 -2.34 2.01 5.96
N ILE A 93 -3.37 2.28 6.79
CA ILE A 93 -3.28 3.22 7.93
C ILE A 93 -2.26 2.73 8.96
N PHE A 94 -2.36 1.46 9.36
CA PHE A 94 -1.42 0.86 10.30
C PHE A 94 0.01 0.91 9.77
N ASP A 95 0.23 0.46 8.53
CA ASP A 95 1.54 0.46 7.89
C ASP A 95 2.15 1.87 7.85
N VAL A 96 1.38 2.89 7.43
CA VAL A 96 1.87 4.28 7.38
C VAL A 96 2.16 4.82 8.79
N ASN A 97 1.36 4.46 9.80
CA ASN A 97 1.64 4.83 11.18
C ASN A 97 2.99 4.25 11.66
N GLU A 98 3.25 2.97 11.42
CA GLU A 98 4.52 2.35 11.80
C GLU A 98 5.71 2.90 10.99
N ILE A 99 5.52 3.19 9.70
CA ILE A 99 6.53 3.84 8.85
C ILE A 99 6.97 5.18 9.45
N LEU A 100 6.01 6.00 9.88
CA LEU A 100 6.29 7.32 10.47
C LEU A 100 6.87 7.21 11.88
N LYS A 101 6.33 6.32 12.74
CA LYS A 101 6.85 6.08 14.09
C LYS A 101 8.31 5.66 14.08
N ASN A 102 8.68 4.78 13.14
CA ASN A 102 10.04 4.28 12.99
C ASN A 102 10.93 5.19 12.12
N SER A 103 10.43 6.37 11.73
CA SER A 103 11.17 7.37 10.92
C SER A 103 11.73 6.81 9.60
N ILE A 104 11.07 5.81 9.00
CA ILE A 104 11.45 5.26 7.70
C ILE A 104 11.18 6.29 6.60
N LEU A 105 10.04 6.98 6.71
CA LEU A 105 9.71 8.18 5.95
C LEU A 105 9.44 9.33 6.90
N THR A 106 9.78 10.54 6.45
CA THR A 106 9.40 11.78 7.13
C THR A 106 7.97 12.20 6.78
N ILE A 107 7.39 13.09 7.59
CA ILE A 107 6.09 13.72 7.27
C ILE A 107 6.18 14.47 5.94
N ASN A 108 7.28 15.18 5.68
CA ASN A 108 7.47 15.91 4.43
C ASN A 108 7.52 14.96 3.23
N GLU A 109 8.26 13.86 3.31
CA GLU A 109 8.24 12.84 2.24
C GLU A 109 6.83 12.26 2.01
N THR A 110 6.04 12.11 3.08
CA THR A 110 4.66 11.64 2.99
C THR A 110 3.76 12.65 2.31
N VAL A 111 3.88 13.95 2.65
CA VAL A 111 3.17 15.05 1.99
C VAL A 111 3.57 15.14 0.52
N ASP A 112 4.86 15.04 0.19
CA ASP A 112 5.32 15.07 -1.21
C ASP A 112 4.70 13.93 -2.04
N ILE A 113 4.61 12.73 -1.48
CA ILE A 113 3.90 11.60 -2.12
C ILE A 113 2.41 11.92 -2.26
N ALA A 114 1.79 12.46 -1.22
CA ALA A 114 0.39 12.82 -1.21
C ALA A 114 0.05 13.82 -2.32
N GLN A 115 0.86 14.87 -2.49
CA GLN A 115 0.67 15.91 -3.52
C GLN A 115 0.61 15.34 -4.95
N ASN A 116 1.34 14.26 -5.21
CA ASN A 116 1.35 13.61 -6.53
C ASN A 116 0.09 12.78 -6.81
N ILE A 117 -0.77 12.58 -5.80
CA ILE A 117 -2.01 11.80 -5.88
C ILE A 117 -3.21 12.72 -5.65
N HIS A 118 -3.16 13.54 -4.60
CA HIS A 118 -4.16 14.50 -4.17
C HIS A 118 -3.52 15.89 -4.08
N PHE A 119 -3.71 16.71 -5.11
CA PHE A 119 -3.09 18.05 -5.22
C PHE A 119 -3.43 19.00 -4.05
N ALA A 120 -4.52 18.76 -3.34
CA ALA A 120 -4.96 19.56 -2.20
C ALA A 120 -4.15 19.30 -0.91
N ILE A 121 -3.37 18.21 -0.84
CA ILE A 121 -2.58 17.87 0.33
C ILE A 121 -1.21 18.54 0.20
N ILE A 122 -1.12 19.85 0.44
CA ILE A 122 0.15 20.58 0.25
C ILE A 122 1.01 20.65 1.51
N ASP A 123 0.41 20.43 2.68
CA ASP A 123 1.10 20.50 3.96
C ASP A 123 0.60 19.44 4.97
N LYS A 124 1.21 19.48 6.17
CA LYS A 124 0.87 18.62 7.31
C LYS A 124 -0.60 18.78 7.75
N GLU A 125 -1.15 19.98 7.70
CA GLU A 125 -2.51 20.24 8.18
C GLU A 125 -3.54 19.67 7.20
N ASN A 126 -3.28 19.79 5.91
CA ASN A 126 -4.10 19.16 4.87
C ASN A 126 -4.03 17.64 4.97
N LEU A 127 -2.86 17.08 5.27
CA LEU A 127 -2.70 15.64 5.50
C LEU A 127 -3.53 15.18 6.70
N LEU A 128 -3.51 15.91 7.81
CA LEU A 128 -4.34 15.62 8.98
C LEU A 128 -5.83 15.68 8.65
N ASN A 129 -6.25 16.66 7.86
CA ASN A 129 -7.65 16.78 7.43
C ASN A 129 -8.07 15.65 6.50
N PHE A 130 -7.20 15.24 5.57
CA PHE A 130 -7.43 14.06 4.73
C PHE A 130 -7.70 12.83 5.60
N ILE A 131 -6.82 12.55 6.57
CA ILE A 131 -6.94 11.38 7.45
C ILE A 131 -8.24 11.42 8.26
N ARG A 132 -8.59 12.56 8.87
CA ARG A 132 -9.83 12.72 9.65
C ARG A 132 -11.07 12.38 8.83
N ASN A 133 -11.06 12.79 7.56
CA ASN A 133 -12.19 12.61 6.63
C ASN A 133 -12.22 11.22 5.97
N MET A 134 -11.25 10.35 6.24
CA MET A 134 -11.29 8.97 5.75
C MET A 134 -12.45 8.20 6.41
N SER A 135 -13.23 7.52 5.58
CA SER A 135 -14.24 6.56 5.99
C SER A 135 -13.75 5.14 5.75
N GLU A 136 -14.14 4.22 6.62
CA GLU A 136 -13.84 2.81 6.45
C GLU A 136 -14.41 2.27 5.13
N PRO A 137 -13.59 1.63 4.28
CA PRO A 137 -14.08 1.02 3.04
C PRO A 137 -15.05 -0.15 3.31
N ILE A 138 -16.06 -0.32 2.46
CA ILE A 138 -17.04 -1.42 2.57
C ILE A 138 -16.36 -2.81 2.49
N GLU A 139 -15.27 -2.91 1.73
CA GLU A 139 -14.46 -4.13 1.55
C GLU A 139 -13.20 -4.15 2.44
N ASP A 140 -13.25 -3.48 3.59
CA ASP A 140 -12.19 -3.59 4.59
C ASP A 140 -12.34 -4.93 5.34
N GLU A 141 -11.37 -5.82 5.17
CA GLU A 141 -11.28 -7.07 5.92
C GLU A 141 -10.85 -6.70 7.35
N THR A 142 -11.83 -6.43 8.21
CA THR A 142 -11.64 -5.93 9.58
C THR A 142 -11.08 -6.99 10.51
N VAL A 143 -9.76 -7.21 10.51
CA VAL A 143 -9.09 -7.92 11.61
C VAL A 143 -7.66 -7.43 11.80
N TYR A 144 -7.47 -6.41 12.62
CA TYR A 144 -6.17 -6.13 13.23
C TYR A 144 -6.15 -6.58 14.67
N LEU A 145 -5.44 -7.68 14.92
CA LEU A 145 -5.13 -8.12 16.26
C LEU A 145 -4.01 -7.25 16.81
N LYS A 146 -4.24 -6.65 17.97
CA LYS A 146 -3.16 -6.04 18.74
C LYS A 146 -2.22 -7.16 19.19
N GLU A 147 -0.92 -7.08 18.85
CA GLU A 147 0.04 -8.19 19.04
C GLU A 147 0.10 -8.77 20.48
N ASN A 148 -0.40 -8.02 21.48
CA ASN A 148 -0.43 -8.40 22.89
C ASN A 148 -1.83 -8.37 23.53
N SER A 149 -2.92 -8.33 22.76
CA SER A 149 -4.26 -8.50 23.29
C SER A 149 -5.22 -9.12 22.28
N ASN A 150 -6.26 -9.79 22.78
CA ASN A 150 -7.39 -10.25 21.96
C ASN A 150 -8.32 -9.10 21.54
N GLU A 151 -7.84 -7.85 21.58
CA GLU A 151 -8.59 -6.67 21.18
C GLU A 151 -8.32 -6.38 19.71
N TYR A 152 -9.40 -6.14 18.97
CA TYR A 152 -9.35 -5.69 17.59
C TYR A 152 -9.11 -4.18 17.59
N LEU A 153 -8.19 -3.71 16.74
CA LEU A 153 -8.06 -2.28 16.46
C LEU A 153 -9.13 -1.88 15.45
N LEU A 154 -10.00 -0.95 15.83
CA LEU A 154 -11.00 -0.39 14.93
C LEU A 154 -10.34 0.57 13.95
N PHE A 155 -10.98 0.78 12.80
CA PHE A 155 -10.51 1.74 11.79
C PHE A 155 -10.29 3.14 12.37
N GLU A 156 -11.22 3.61 13.22
CA GLU A 156 -11.10 4.92 13.86
C GLU A 156 -9.95 4.98 14.88
N ASP A 157 -9.65 3.88 15.58
CA ASP A 157 -8.50 3.80 16.48
C ASP A 157 -7.19 3.97 15.70
N LEU A 158 -7.08 3.31 14.54
CA LEU A 158 -5.92 3.40 13.66
C LEU A 158 -5.75 4.83 13.11
N LYS A 159 -6.85 5.49 12.72
CA LYS A 159 -6.83 6.89 12.31
C LYS A 159 -6.31 7.79 13.42
N GLU A 160 -6.84 7.65 14.63
CA GLU A 160 -6.43 8.45 15.78
C GLU A 160 -4.97 8.21 16.17
N MET A 161 -4.48 6.96 16.06
CA MET A 161 -3.07 6.64 16.23
C MET A 161 -2.20 7.39 15.22
N LEU A 162 -2.54 7.32 13.92
CA LEU A 162 -1.80 8.00 12.86
C LEU A 162 -1.81 9.53 13.05
N ILE A 163 -2.95 10.11 13.42
CA ILE A 163 -3.08 11.54 13.74
C ILE A 163 -2.15 11.93 14.88
N LYS A 164 -2.10 11.15 15.96
CA LYS A 164 -1.21 11.40 17.10
C LYS A 164 0.26 11.31 16.69
N THR A 165 0.63 10.34 15.86
CA THR A 165 1.98 10.20 15.30
C THR A 165 2.37 11.43 14.48
N ILE A 166 1.51 11.87 13.54
CA ILE A 166 1.77 13.05 12.72
C ILE A 166 1.88 14.32 13.57
N LYS A 167 1.06 14.47 14.62
CA LYS A 167 1.16 15.59 15.56
C LYS A 167 2.43 15.57 16.42
N GLY A 168 3.21 14.49 16.41
CA GLY A 168 4.38 14.32 17.27
C GLY A 168 4.01 14.00 18.73
N LEU A 169 2.77 13.57 18.97
CA LEU A 169 2.26 13.23 20.29
C LEU A 169 2.50 11.75 20.65
N TYR A 170 2.96 10.95 19.68
CA TYR A 170 3.40 9.58 19.92
C TYR A 170 4.88 9.57 20.26
N LYS A 171 5.19 9.57 21.56
CA LYS A 171 6.51 9.20 22.06
C LYS A 171 6.52 7.69 22.15
N GLY A 172 7.22 7.02 21.24
CA GLY A 172 7.45 5.58 21.35
C GLY A 172 7.97 5.26 22.76
N LYS A 173 7.37 4.25 23.40
CA LYS A 173 8.00 3.61 24.55
C LYS A 173 9.20 2.79 24.08
#